data_AF-X0X3V6-F1
#
_entry.id   AF-X0X3V6-F1
#
_cell.length_a   1.000
_cell.length_b   1.000
_cell.length_c   1.000
_cell.angle_alpha   90.00
_cell.angle_beta   90.00
_cell.angle_gamma   90.00
#
_symmetry.space_group_name_H-M   'P 1'
#
loop_
_entity.id
_entity.type
_entity.pdbx_description
1 polymer ?
#
loop_
_entity_poly.entity_id
_entity_poly.type
_entity_poly.pdbx_seq_one_letter_code
_entity_poly.pdbx_strand_id
1 'polypeptide(L)'
;DVLYSLQAEEADDLTDTQARLWSLLKRRGSLRGAQIDHSMGRVNWRAGVRSLIRRGLVTTQSILPPPKVRPKLVRTAQLACPPETAQEALPDLGRHGTKALARRGAMLRFLIREPGPVDVTWVYAESGGNLADLRYLNERGLVLLGESEIWRDPLGQVEVLPDESPVLTVDQRTVWLEVQRILRESQAGGGVQPVLIHGVTGSGKTEIYLTAVQEVLRMGKQAIVLVPEISLTPQTVHRFVSRFPGRVGLIHSG
;
A
#
# COMPACT_ATOMS: atom_id res chain seq x y z
N ASP A 1 19.61 -5.54 -6.19
CA ASP A 1 20.75 -6.32 -5.68
C ASP A 1 21.37 -7.06 -6.86
N VAL A 2 22.63 -7.48 -6.79
CA VAL A 2 23.30 -8.17 -7.91
C VAL A 2 23.64 -9.59 -7.50
N LEU A 3 23.19 -10.55 -8.31
CA LEU A 3 23.48 -11.97 -8.18
C LEU A 3 24.67 -12.32 -9.08
N TYR A 4 25.68 -12.99 -8.52
CA TYR A 4 26.87 -13.46 -9.21
C TYR A 4 26.79 -14.97 -9.40
N SER A 5 26.97 -15.45 -10.63
CA SER A 5 26.86 -16.87 -10.98
C SER A 5 28.10 -17.31 -11.77
N LEU A 6 28.56 -18.55 -11.58
CA LEU A 6 29.57 -19.13 -12.46
C LEU A 6 28.95 -19.39 -13.84
N GLN A 7 29.69 -19.05 -14.88
CA GLN A 7 29.33 -19.35 -16.27
C GLN A 7 30.17 -20.50 -16.85
N ALA A 8 31.36 -20.74 -16.30
CA ALA A 8 32.26 -21.82 -16.70
C ALA A 8 32.42 -22.85 -15.57
N GLU A 9 32.72 -24.10 -15.93
CA GLU A 9 32.92 -25.21 -14.97
C GLU A 9 34.35 -25.26 -14.41
N GLU A 10 35.30 -24.76 -15.19
CA GLU A 10 36.74 -24.72 -14.91
C GLU A 10 37.30 -23.31 -15.13
N ALA A 11 38.36 -22.98 -14.40
CA ALA A 11 39.04 -21.69 -14.51
C ALA A 11 40.50 -21.83 -14.08
N ASP A 12 41.41 -21.53 -15.00
CA ASP A 12 42.85 -21.52 -14.77
C ASP A 12 43.34 -20.09 -14.47
N ASP A 13 44.57 -19.95 -13.97
CA ASP A 13 45.20 -18.66 -13.64
C ASP A 13 44.33 -17.75 -12.76
N LEU A 14 43.99 -18.25 -11.58
CA LEU A 14 43.26 -17.50 -10.56
C LEU A 14 44.21 -17.01 -9.46
N THR A 15 44.10 -15.73 -9.11
CA THR A 15 44.69 -15.22 -7.86
C THR A 15 44.02 -15.85 -6.64
N ASP A 16 44.68 -15.84 -5.47
CA ASP A 16 44.13 -16.43 -4.23
C ASP A 16 42.71 -15.93 -3.89
N THR A 17 42.44 -14.64 -4.12
CA THR A 17 41.13 -14.04 -3.88
C THR A 17 40.09 -14.53 -4.90
N GLN A 18 40.49 -14.71 -6.16
CA GLN A 18 39.62 -15.24 -7.21
C GLN A 18 39.35 -16.73 -7.03
N ALA A 19 40.34 -17.53 -6.64
CA ALA A 19 40.17 -18.96 -6.33
C ALA A 19 39.21 -19.16 -5.15
N ARG A 20 39.32 -18.33 -4.10
CA ARG A 20 38.37 -18.32 -2.98
C ARG A 20 36.96 -17.94 -3.43
N LEU A 21 36.80 -16.90 -4.24
CA LEU A 21 35.49 -16.51 -4.76
C LEU A 21 34.89 -17.59 -5.69
N TRP A 22 35.72 -18.17 -6.55
CA TRP A 22 35.36 -19.24 -7.47
C TRP A 22 34.86 -20.47 -6.71
N SER A 23 35.63 -20.96 -5.73
CA SER A 23 35.20 -22.10 -4.90
C SER A 23 33.93 -21.81 -4.10
N LEU A 24 33.75 -20.56 -3.63
CA LEU A 24 32.54 -20.14 -2.91
C LEU A 24 31.30 -20.23 -3.80
N LEU A 25 31.38 -19.71 -5.03
CA LEU A 25 30.28 -19.76 -6.01
C LEU A 25 30.06 -21.20 -6.53
N LYS A 26 31.13 -22.00 -6.72
CA LYS A 26 31.01 -23.41 -7.12
C LYS A 26 30.30 -24.25 -6.06
N ARG A 27 30.55 -23.98 -4.77
CA ARG A 27 29.95 -24.72 -3.65
C ARG A 27 28.54 -24.26 -3.28
N ARG A 28 28.26 -22.95 -3.33
CA ARG A 28 26.98 -22.37 -2.86
C ARG A 28 26.05 -21.93 -4.00
N GLY A 29 26.47 -22.08 -5.25
CA GLY A 29 25.75 -21.57 -6.40
C GLY A 29 25.78 -20.04 -6.46
N SER A 30 24.77 -19.47 -7.10
CA SER A 30 24.65 -18.03 -7.31
C SER A 30 24.47 -17.27 -5.99
N LEU A 31 25.31 -16.26 -5.75
CA LEU A 31 25.30 -15.50 -4.50
C LEU A 31 25.15 -14.00 -4.73
N ARG A 32 24.47 -13.32 -3.80
CA ARG A 32 24.37 -11.86 -3.78
C ARG A 32 25.63 -11.22 -3.22
N GLY A 33 25.90 -9.98 -3.61
CA GLY A 33 27.06 -9.22 -3.10
C GLY A 33 27.16 -9.23 -1.57
N ALA A 34 26.05 -9.02 -0.87
CA ALA A 34 26.01 -9.06 0.60
C ALA A 34 26.31 -10.46 1.20
N GLN A 35 25.93 -11.54 0.51
CA GLN A 35 26.23 -12.91 0.94
C GLN A 35 27.70 -13.27 0.73
N ILE A 36 28.31 -12.71 -0.32
CA ILE A 36 29.75 -12.84 -0.59
C ILE A 36 30.54 -12.01 0.43
N ASP A 37 30.12 -10.77 0.72
CA ASP A 37 30.70 -9.93 1.77
C ASP A 37 30.70 -10.65 3.13
N HIS A 38 29.59 -11.27 3.51
CA HIS A 38 29.50 -12.05 4.76
C HIS A 38 30.42 -13.27 4.77
N SER A 39 30.60 -13.94 3.62
CA SER A 39 31.39 -15.19 3.53
C SER A 39 32.90 -14.93 3.38
N MET A 40 33.29 -13.79 2.81
CA MET A 40 34.69 -13.46 2.50
C MET A 40 35.27 -12.36 3.42
N GLY A 41 34.47 -11.83 4.35
CA GLY A 41 34.91 -10.86 5.34
C GLY A 41 35.40 -9.54 4.72
N ARG A 42 36.52 -9.00 5.22
CA ARG A 42 37.11 -7.72 4.76
C ARG A 42 37.93 -7.82 3.46
N VAL A 43 37.89 -8.95 2.76
CA VAL A 43 38.67 -9.14 1.52
C VAL A 43 38.00 -8.38 0.36
N ASN A 44 38.78 -7.63 -0.44
CA ASN A 44 38.27 -6.88 -1.59
C ASN A 44 37.97 -7.80 -2.80
N TRP A 45 36.97 -8.65 -2.66
CA TRP A 45 36.54 -9.59 -3.70
C TRP A 45 35.91 -8.90 -4.92
N ARG A 46 35.43 -7.67 -4.77
CA ARG A 46 34.84 -6.86 -5.85
C ARG A 46 35.84 -6.54 -6.96
N ALA A 47 37.13 -6.43 -6.66
CA ALA A 47 38.17 -6.27 -7.67
C ALA A 47 38.39 -7.58 -8.44
N GLY A 48 38.47 -8.71 -7.72
CA GLY A 48 38.63 -10.04 -8.29
C GLY A 48 37.48 -10.45 -9.19
N VAL A 49 36.23 -10.23 -8.78
CA VAL A 49 35.04 -10.59 -9.55
C VAL A 49 34.93 -9.81 -10.86
N ARG A 50 35.33 -8.53 -10.90
CA ARG A 50 35.35 -7.74 -12.15
C ARG A 50 36.27 -8.35 -13.19
N SER A 51 37.41 -8.90 -12.77
CA SER A 51 38.31 -9.61 -13.69
C SER A 51 37.70 -10.93 -14.16
N LEU A 52 37.00 -11.68 -13.30
CA LEU A 52 36.30 -12.91 -13.69
C LEU A 52 35.13 -12.65 -14.65
N ILE A 53 34.40 -11.54 -14.45
CA ILE A 53 33.33 -11.11 -15.36
C ILE A 53 33.91 -10.76 -16.74
N ARG A 54 35.02 -9.99 -16.79
CA ARG A 54 35.69 -9.67 -18.07
C ARG A 54 36.19 -10.91 -18.81
N ARG A 55 36.57 -11.97 -18.07
CA ARG A 55 37.01 -13.26 -18.63
C ARG A 55 35.85 -14.19 -19.01
N GLY A 56 34.58 -13.77 -18.81
CA GLY A 56 33.41 -14.61 -19.10
C GLY A 56 33.23 -15.80 -18.13
N LEU A 57 33.93 -15.78 -17.00
CA LEU A 57 33.90 -16.87 -16.01
C LEU A 57 32.74 -16.71 -15.00
N VAL A 58 32.31 -15.46 -14.78
CA VAL A 58 31.21 -15.10 -13.86
C VAL A 58 30.24 -14.16 -14.57
N THR A 59 28.95 -14.40 -14.44
CA THR A 59 27.89 -13.50 -14.90
C THR A 59 27.23 -12.76 -13.74
N THR A 60 26.66 -11.60 -14.05
CA THR A 60 25.87 -10.81 -13.11
C THR A 60 24.45 -10.66 -13.59
N GLN A 61 23.49 -10.92 -12.72
CA GLN A 61 22.08 -10.65 -12.97
C GLN A 61 21.56 -9.67 -11.93
N SER A 62 20.85 -8.63 -12.39
CA SER A 62 20.13 -7.73 -11.49
C SER A 62 18.93 -8.46 -10.93
N ILE A 63 18.81 -8.52 -9.60
CA ILE A 63 17.67 -9.12 -8.91
C ILE A 63 17.06 -8.13 -7.93
N LEU A 64 15.74 -8.15 -7.84
CA LEU A 64 14.99 -7.49 -6.79
C LEU A 64 14.92 -8.45 -5.59
N PRO A 65 15.54 -8.13 -4.44
CA PRO A 65 15.38 -8.96 -3.26
C PRO A 65 13.90 -8.94 -2.83
N PRO A 66 13.36 -10.05 -2.30
CA PRO A 66 12.00 -10.06 -1.79
C PRO A 66 11.86 -9.03 -0.67
N PRO A 67 10.73 -8.28 -0.61
CA PRO A 67 10.53 -7.28 0.42
C PRO A 67 10.56 -7.96 1.80
N LYS A 68 11.44 -7.48 2.68
CA LYS A 68 11.42 -7.87 4.10
C LYS A 68 10.33 -7.05 4.80
N VAL A 69 9.08 -7.49 4.69
CA VAL A 69 7.98 -6.87 5.43
C VAL A 69 8.09 -7.32 6.88
N ARG A 70 8.46 -6.40 7.78
CA ARG A 70 8.19 -6.57 9.21
C ARG A 70 6.77 -6.03 9.44
N PRO A 71 5.89 -6.75 10.15
CA PRO A 71 4.55 -6.24 10.42
C PRO A 71 4.63 -4.89 11.14
N LYS A 72 3.84 -3.92 10.69
CA LYS A 72 3.70 -2.62 11.37
C LYS A 72 2.68 -2.81 12.48
N LEU A 73 3.07 -2.52 13.73
CA LEU A 73 2.14 -2.45 14.86
C LEU A 73 1.29 -1.18 14.70
N VAL A 74 -0.03 -1.33 14.70
CA VAL A 74 -0.97 -0.21 14.55
C VAL A 74 -1.78 -0.09 15.85
N ARG A 75 -2.15 1.14 16.21
CA ARG A 75 -3.04 1.38 17.36
C ARG A 75 -4.47 1.02 16.99
N THR A 76 -5.13 0.32 17.90
CA THR A 76 -6.41 -0.34 17.64
C THR A 76 -7.43 -0.02 18.72
N ALA A 77 -8.70 -0.06 18.34
CA ALA A 77 -9.85 0.00 19.21
C ALA A 77 -10.81 -1.16 18.88
N GLN A 78 -11.33 -1.82 19.90
CA GLN A 78 -12.39 -2.82 19.77
C GLN A 78 -13.42 -2.63 20.88
N LEU A 79 -14.59 -3.26 20.77
CA LEU A 79 -15.48 -3.38 21.91
C LEU A 79 -14.81 -4.16 23.06
N ALA A 80 -14.92 -3.61 24.27
CA ALA A 80 -14.50 -4.29 25.49
C ALA A 80 -15.66 -5.07 26.15
N CYS A 81 -16.89 -4.84 25.70
CA CYS A 81 -18.11 -5.42 26.25
C CYS A 81 -18.99 -6.03 25.14
N PRO A 82 -19.98 -6.88 25.49
CA PRO A 82 -20.94 -7.38 24.52
C PRO A 82 -21.67 -6.24 23.78
N PRO A 83 -22.04 -6.43 22.50
CA PRO A 83 -22.74 -5.43 21.69
C PRO A 83 -23.99 -4.85 22.37
N GLU A 84 -24.73 -5.69 23.10
CA GLU A 84 -25.96 -5.30 23.81
C GLU A 84 -25.67 -4.26 24.89
N THR A 85 -24.63 -4.50 25.70
CA THR A 85 -24.18 -3.56 26.75
C THR A 85 -23.68 -2.24 26.15
N ALA A 86 -22.97 -2.31 25.02
CA ALA A 86 -22.54 -1.11 24.31
C ALA A 86 -23.74 -0.30 23.78
N GLN A 87 -24.80 -0.98 23.34
CA GLN A 87 -26.00 -0.35 22.79
C GLN A 87 -26.84 0.32 23.87
N GLU A 88 -26.94 -0.28 25.05
CA GLU A 88 -27.57 0.31 26.24
C GLU A 88 -26.84 1.56 26.75
N ALA A 89 -25.53 1.64 26.54
CA ALA A 89 -24.72 2.78 26.95
C ALA A 89 -24.84 4.00 26.01
N LEU A 90 -25.32 3.83 24.76
CA LEU A 90 -25.43 4.89 23.75
C LEU A 90 -26.11 6.20 24.21
N PRO A 91 -27.26 6.18 24.92
CA PRO A 91 -27.91 7.40 25.39
C PRO A 91 -27.11 8.13 26.46
N ASP A 92 -26.24 7.44 27.19
CA ASP A 92 -25.43 7.97 28.29
C ASP A 92 -23.93 7.97 27.93
N LEU A 93 -23.53 8.68 26.86
CA LEU A 93 -22.11 8.86 26.50
C LEU A 93 -21.60 10.29 26.74
N GLY A 94 -22.34 11.05 27.55
CA GLY A 94 -22.06 12.45 27.88
C GLY A 94 -23.32 13.30 27.94
N ARG A 95 -23.15 14.63 28.05
CA ARG A 95 -24.27 15.56 28.14
C ARG A 95 -25.10 15.57 26.85
N HIS A 96 -26.42 15.44 26.99
CA HIS A 96 -27.38 15.49 25.88
C HIS A 96 -27.22 16.76 25.03
N GLY A 97 -27.30 16.59 23.70
CA GLY A 97 -27.18 17.67 22.72
C GLY A 97 -25.74 18.09 22.37
N THR A 98 -24.71 17.48 22.97
CA THR A 98 -23.32 17.82 22.65
C THR A 98 -22.80 17.10 21.41
N LYS A 99 -21.91 17.76 20.65
CA LYS A 99 -21.18 17.14 19.53
C LYS A 99 -20.35 15.94 19.99
N ALA A 100 -19.84 15.97 21.23
CA ALA A 100 -19.07 14.86 21.81
C ALA A 100 -19.92 13.60 21.99
N LEU A 101 -21.16 13.73 22.49
CA LEU A 101 -22.11 12.62 22.59
C LEU A 101 -22.36 11.97 21.23
N ALA A 102 -22.59 12.80 20.19
CA ALA A 102 -22.81 12.31 18.83
C ALA A 102 -21.61 11.54 18.27
N ARG A 103 -20.38 12.07 18.43
CA ARG A 103 -19.14 11.41 17.99
C ARG A 103 -18.91 10.10 18.70
N ARG A 104 -19.02 10.06 20.03
CA ARG A 104 -18.85 8.85 20.85
C ARG A 104 -19.88 7.77 20.51
N GLY A 105 -21.14 8.18 20.34
CA GLY A 105 -22.20 7.27 19.90
C GLY A 105 -21.95 6.71 18.50
N ALA A 106 -21.39 7.51 17.59
CA ALA A 106 -20.99 7.04 16.27
C ALA A 106 -19.80 6.06 16.34
N MET A 107 -18.79 6.32 17.18
CA MET A 107 -17.68 5.40 17.44
C MET A 107 -18.18 4.06 17.94
N LEU A 108 -19.06 4.08 18.94
CA LEU A 108 -19.54 2.86 19.57
C LEU A 108 -20.44 2.06 18.61
N ARG A 109 -21.32 2.71 17.85
CA ARG A 109 -22.11 2.05 16.79
C ARG A 109 -21.24 1.42 15.70
N PHE A 110 -20.14 2.08 15.34
CA PHE A 110 -19.19 1.51 14.38
C PHE A 110 -18.51 0.27 14.96
N LEU A 111 -17.99 0.35 16.19
CA LEU A 111 -17.34 -0.79 16.86
C LEU A 111 -18.29 -1.95 17.16
N ILE A 112 -19.59 -1.70 17.34
CA ILE A 112 -20.63 -2.75 17.47
C ILE A 112 -20.77 -3.60 16.21
N ARG A 113 -20.57 -3.00 15.03
CA ARG A 113 -20.68 -3.71 13.74
C ARG A 113 -19.40 -4.49 13.41
N GLU A 114 -18.31 -4.19 14.08
CA GLU A 114 -16.97 -4.70 13.78
C GLU A 114 -16.54 -5.75 14.81
N PRO A 115 -16.47 -7.04 14.47
CA PRO A 115 -16.24 -8.13 15.43
C PRO A 115 -14.80 -8.24 15.97
N GLY A 116 -13.94 -7.23 15.79
CA GLY A 116 -12.54 -7.29 16.23
C GLY A 116 -11.79 -5.95 16.29
N PRO A 117 -10.49 -5.96 16.59
CA PRO A 117 -9.65 -4.76 16.68
C PRO A 117 -9.63 -3.97 15.37
N VAL A 118 -10.09 -2.72 15.40
CA VAL A 118 -10.09 -1.77 14.28
C VAL A 118 -8.96 -0.77 14.47
N ASP A 119 -8.27 -0.37 13.40
CA ASP A 119 -7.34 0.75 13.48
C ASP A 119 -8.08 2.04 13.89
N VAL A 120 -7.54 2.74 14.88
CA VAL A 120 -8.14 3.96 15.44
C VAL A 120 -8.40 5.04 14.38
N THR A 121 -7.60 5.10 13.31
CA THR A 121 -7.79 6.04 12.20
C THR A 121 -9.11 5.82 11.48
N TRP A 122 -9.53 4.56 11.31
CA TRP A 122 -10.82 4.20 10.72
C TRP A 122 -11.98 4.57 11.63
N VAL A 123 -11.81 4.37 12.94
CA VAL A 123 -12.82 4.76 13.93
C VAL A 123 -13.03 6.28 13.91
N TYR A 124 -11.96 7.08 13.81
CA TYR A 124 -12.08 8.54 13.68
C TYR A 124 -12.76 8.96 12.38
N ALA A 125 -12.42 8.31 11.27
CA ALA A 125 -12.96 8.65 9.97
C ALA A 125 -14.47 8.39 9.88
N GLU A 126 -14.93 7.24 10.40
CA GLU A 126 -16.35 6.88 10.36
C GLU A 126 -17.17 7.68 11.38
N SER A 127 -16.58 8.00 12.54
CA SER A 127 -17.32 8.64 13.63
C SER A 127 -17.17 10.17 13.69
N GLY A 128 -16.23 10.74 12.93
CA GLY A 128 -15.76 12.12 13.08
C GLY A 128 -15.12 12.42 14.45
N GLY A 129 -14.72 11.39 15.19
CA GLY A 129 -14.24 11.43 16.58
C GLY A 129 -12.73 11.65 16.72
N ASN A 130 -12.24 11.60 17.97
CA ASN A 130 -10.81 11.76 18.26
C ASN A 130 -10.35 10.88 19.43
N LEU A 131 -9.05 10.93 19.76
CA LEU A 131 -8.45 10.13 20.83
C LEU A 131 -9.06 10.37 22.21
N ALA A 132 -9.51 11.59 22.53
CA ALA A 132 -10.13 11.89 23.82
C ALA A 132 -11.51 11.21 23.94
N ASP A 133 -12.25 11.11 22.83
CA ASP A 133 -13.50 10.36 22.77
C ASP A 133 -13.26 8.85 22.96
N LEU A 134 -12.21 8.28 22.35
CA LEU A 134 -11.83 6.88 22.57
C LEU A 134 -11.35 6.59 23.99
N ARG A 135 -10.54 7.49 24.58
CA ARG A 135 -10.10 7.36 25.98
C ARG A 135 -11.28 7.37 26.93
N TYR A 136 -12.23 8.27 26.72
CA TYR A 136 -13.46 8.32 27.52
C TYR A 136 -14.25 7.00 27.44
N LEU A 137 -14.40 6.43 26.24
CA LEU A 137 -15.07 5.14 26.06
C LEU A 137 -14.29 3.98 26.70
N ASN A 138 -12.96 4.05 26.67
CA ASN A 138 -12.07 3.06 27.30
C ASN A 138 -12.11 3.11 28.83
N GLU A 139 -12.13 4.31 29.42
CA GLU A 139 -12.31 4.50 30.87
C GLU A 139 -13.66 3.98 31.36
N ARG A 140 -14.69 4.00 30.51
CA ARG A 140 -16.01 3.41 30.80
C ARG A 140 -16.08 1.91 30.53
N GLY A 141 -14.99 1.28 30.09
CA GLY A 141 -14.96 -0.15 29.79
C GLY A 141 -15.81 -0.55 28.58
N LEU A 142 -16.16 0.41 27.71
CA LEU A 142 -16.94 0.14 26.50
C LEU A 142 -16.05 -0.23 25.32
N VAL A 143 -14.85 0.35 25.27
CA VAL A 143 -13.86 0.15 24.21
C VAL A 143 -12.54 -0.29 24.83
N LEU A 144 -11.81 -1.20 24.19
CA LEU A 144 -10.44 -1.56 24.54
C LEU A 144 -9.50 -0.96 23.52
N LEU A 145 -8.51 -0.19 24.00
CA LEU A 145 -7.39 0.29 23.18
C LEU A 145 -6.21 -0.67 23.30
N GLY A 146 -5.63 -1.06 22.16
CA GLY A 146 -4.48 -1.97 22.11
C GLY A 146 -3.56 -1.69 20.92
N GLU A 147 -2.44 -2.39 20.86
CA GLU A 147 -1.55 -2.40 19.70
C GLU A 147 -1.58 -3.81 19.10
N SER A 148 -1.96 -3.93 17.83
CA SER A 148 -2.04 -5.23 17.15
C SER A 148 -1.46 -5.12 15.75
N GLU A 149 -0.88 -6.22 15.28
CA GLU A 149 -0.60 -6.45 13.86
C GLU A 149 -1.94 -6.67 13.15
N ILE A 150 -2.64 -5.58 12.87
CA ILE A 150 -3.86 -5.69 12.07
C ILE A 150 -3.45 -5.89 10.61
N TRP A 151 -3.53 -7.15 10.15
CA TRP A 151 -3.89 -7.44 8.75
C TRP A 151 -5.41 -7.43 8.66
N ARG A 152 -5.99 -6.24 8.60
CA ARG A 152 -7.29 -6.05 7.96
C ARG A 152 -6.94 -5.83 6.51
N ASP A 153 -7.28 -6.79 5.67
CA ASP A 153 -7.50 -6.46 4.28
C ASP A 153 -8.69 -5.49 4.26
N PRO A 154 -8.52 -4.16 4.05
CA PRO A 154 -9.64 -3.23 4.01
C PRO A 154 -10.58 -3.54 2.84
N LEU A 155 -10.18 -4.47 1.96
CA LEU A 155 -10.90 -4.97 0.80
C LEU A 155 -11.67 -6.26 1.09
N GLY A 156 -11.39 -6.96 2.20
CA GLY A 156 -11.92 -8.29 2.48
C GLY A 156 -13.40 -8.31 2.89
N GLN A 157 -13.96 -7.18 3.32
CA GLN A 157 -15.36 -7.03 3.72
C GLN A 157 -16.15 -6.02 2.89
N VAL A 158 -15.55 -5.45 1.83
CA VAL A 158 -16.34 -4.65 0.89
C VAL A 158 -17.17 -5.63 0.09
N GLU A 159 -18.49 -5.71 0.35
CA GLU A 159 -19.42 -6.26 -0.61
C GLU A 159 -19.26 -5.45 -1.91
N VAL A 160 -18.47 -5.99 -2.83
CA VAL A 160 -18.23 -5.36 -4.13
C VAL A 160 -19.49 -5.60 -4.96
N LEU A 161 -20.50 -4.77 -4.74
CA LEU A 161 -21.44 -4.50 -5.82
C LEU A 161 -20.63 -3.75 -6.89
N PRO A 162 -20.53 -4.27 -8.13
CA PRO A 162 -19.86 -3.56 -9.20
C PRO A 162 -20.55 -2.21 -9.37
N ASP A 163 -19.84 -1.14 -9.07
CA ASP A 163 -20.33 0.21 -9.33
C ASP A 163 -20.40 0.37 -10.86
N GLU A 164 -21.63 0.48 -11.40
CA GLU A 164 -21.83 0.80 -12.80
C GLU A 164 -21.23 2.19 -13.03
N SER A 165 -20.27 2.26 -13.95
CA SER A 165 -19.56 3.50 -14.23
C SER A 165 -20.58 4.57 -14.64
N PRO A 166 -20.71 5.68 -13.90
CA PRO A 166 -21.72 6.67 -14.24
C PRO A 166 -21.45 7.23 -15.64
N VAL A 167 -22.53 7.50 -16.37
CA VAL A 167 -22.42 8.11 -17.70
C VAL A 167 -21.82 9.50 -17.55
N LEU A 168 -20.64 9.73 -18.14
CA LEU A 168 -19.99 11.04 -18.11
C LEU A 168 -20.91 12.10 -18.72
N THR A 169 -20.98 13.25 -18.05
CA THR A 169 -21.65 14.44 -18.59
C THR A 169 -20.96 14.92 -19.87
N VAL A 170 -21.59 15.83 -20.61
CA VAL A 170 -21.02 16.40 -21.84
C VAL A 170 -19.65 17.05 -21.57
N ASP A 171 -19.54 17.84 -20.51
CA ASP A 171 -18.27 18.51 -20.15
C ASP A 171 -17.21 17.49 -19.72
N GLN A 172 -17.59 16.51 -18.90
CA GLN A 172 -16.70 15.43 -18.47
C GLN A 172 -16.22 14.59 -19.64
N ARG A 173 -17.09 14.32 -20.62
CA ARG A 173 -16.74 13.57 -21.84
C ARG A 173 -15.73 14.34 -22.68
N THR A 174 -15.91 15.66 -22.82
CA THR A 174 -14.96 16.52 -23.53
C THR A 174 -13.58 16.47 -22.86
N VAL A 175 -13.53 16.62 -21.53
CA VAL A 175 -12.27 16.50 -20.77
C VAL A 175 -11.68 15.10 -20.91
N TRP A 176 -12.50 14.06 -20.85
CA TRP A 176 -12.07 12.68 -20.98
C TRP A 176 -11.44 12.38 -22.35
N LEU A 177 -12.04 12.85 -23.44
CA LEU A 177 -11.51 12.65 -24.78
C LEU A 177 -10.10 13.23 -24.92
N GLU A 178 -9.85 14.39 -24.33
CA GLU A 178 -8.52 15.02 -24.35
C GLU A 178 -7.51 14.23 -23.49
N VAL A 179 -7.90 13.82 -22.28
CA VAL A 179 -7.06 12.96 -21.43
C VAL A 179 -6.73 11.65 -22.14
N GLN A 180 -7.71 11.01 -22.76
CA GLN A 180 -7.54 9.75 -23.48
C GLN A 180 -6.58 9.90 -24.67
N ARG A 181 -6.69 11.01 -25.42
CA ARG A 181 -5.77 11.33 -26.52
C ARG A 181 -4.32 11.37 -26.02
N ILE A 182 -4.07 12.13 -24.95
CA ILE A 182 -2.74 12.28 -24.33
C ILE A 182 -2.20 10.92 -23.84
N LEU A 183 -3.03 10.10 -23.20
CA LEU A 183 -2.62 8.77 -22.72
C LEU A 183 -2.20 7.85 -23.88
N ARG A 184 -2.94 7.85 -24.99
CA ARG A 184 -2.65 7.03 -26.18
C ARG A 184 -1.39 7.50 -26.91
N GLU A 185 -1.19 8.80 -27.04
CA GLU A 185 0.03 9.37 -27.62
C GLU A 185 1.27 8.96 -26.81
N SER A 186 1.18 9.04 -25.47
CA SER A 186 2.25 8.56 -24.59
C SER A 186 2.49 7.05 -24.73
N GLN A 187 1.45 6.25 -24.97
CA GLN A 187 1.60 4.81 -25.23
C GLN A 187 2.31 4.53 -26.56
N ALA A 188 2.08 5.35 -27.59
CA ALA A 188 2.68 5.21 -28.92
C ALA A 188 4.14 5.71 -29.00
N GLY A 189 4.78 6.02 -27.87
CA GLY A 189 6.14 6.54 -27.82
C GLY A 189 6.24 8.07 -27.89
N GLY A 190 5.12 8.77 -27.82
CA GLY A 190 5.09 10.23 -27.62
C GLY A 190 5.57 10.64 -26.23
N GLY A 191 5.96 11.91 -26.08
CA GLY A 191 6.37 12.48 -24.80
C GLY A 191 5.27 12.45 -23.74
N VAL A 192 5.64 12.35 -22.47
CA VAL A 192 4.71 12.40 -21.34
C VAL A 192 4.30 13.86 -21.10
N GLN A 193 3.00 14.16 -21.20
CA GLN A 193 2.48 15.50 -20.95
C GLN A 193 1.68 15.53 -19.62
N PRO A 194 2.00 16.46 -18.71
CA PRO A 194 1.20 16.66 -17.50
C PRO A 194 -0.16 17.28 -17.85
N VAL A 195 -1.22 16.78 -17.21
CA VAL A 195 -2.60 17.28 -17.41
C VAL A 195 -3.13 17.89 -16.11
N LEU A 196 -3.65 19.11 -16.19
CA LEU A 196 -4.36 19.76 -15.09
C LEU A 196 -5.86 19.79 -15.40
N ILE A 197 -6.65 19.10 -14.57
CA ILE A 197 -8.12 19.18 -14.64
C ILE A 197 -8.59 20.20 -13.61
N HIS A 198 -9.02 21.36 -14.09
CA HIS A 198 -9.53 22.44 -13.24
C HIS A 198 -11.07 22.38 -13.13
N GLY A 199 -11.59 22.48 -11.91
CA GLY A 199 -13.03 22.50 -11.66
C GLY A 199 -13.35 22.59 -10.17
N VAL A 200 -14.52 23.10 -9.84
CA VAL A 200 -15.00 23.21 -8.44
C VAL A 200 -15.22 21.85 -7.78
N THR A 201 -15.30 21.81 -6.46
CA THR A 201 -15.71 20.59 -5.72
C THR A 201 -17.09 20.15 -6.17
N GLY A 202 -17.32 18.84 -6.31
CA GLY A 202 -18.58 18.30 -6.80
C GLY A 202 -18.74 18.25 -8.32
N SER A 203 -17.82 18.82 -9.11
CA SER A 203 -17.86 18.75 -10.59
C SER A 203 -17.54 17.36 -11.17
N GLY A 204 -17.28 16.37 -10.31
CA GLY A 204 -16.99 14.99 -10.71
C GLY A 204 -15.58 14.74 -11.26
N LYS A 205 -14.58 15.57 -10.90
CA LYS A 205 -13.16 15.32 -11.29
C LYS A 205 -12.67 13.92 -10.94
N THR A 206 -13.12 13.39 -9.80
CA THR A 206 -12.81 12.03 -9.35
C THR A 206 -13.20 10.98 -10.39
N GLU A 207 -14.29 11.18 -11.12
CA GLU A 207 -14.72 10.23 -12.14
C GLU A 207 -13.77 10.20 -13.35
N ILE A 208 -13.24 11.37 -13.72
CA ILE A 208 -12.21 11.43 -14.77
C ILE A 208 -10.94 10.72 -14.31
N TYR A 209 -10.55 10.85 -13.04
CA TYR A 209 -9.40 10.13 -12.48
C TYR A 209 -9.60 8.61 -12.53
N LEU A 210 -10.78 8.13 -12.12
CA LEU A 210 -11.12 6.69 -12.15
C LEU A 210 -11.13 6.16 -13.59
N THR A 211 -11.72 6.91 -14.53
CA THR A 211 -11.74 6.54 -15.95
C THR A 211 -10.33 6.50 -16.54
N ALA A 212 -9.46 7.44 -16.17
CA ALA A 212 -8.06 7.44 -16.58
C ALA A 212 -7.30 6.22 -16.03
N VAL A 213 -7.48 5.89 -14.74
CA VAL A 213 -6.91 4.67 -14.14
C VAL A 213 -7.39 3.44 -14.88
N GLN A 214 -8.69 3.34 -15.18
CA GLN A 214 -9.26 2.21 -15.92
C GLN A 214 -8.60 2.03 -17.30
N GLU A 215 -8.41 3.11 -18.05
CA GLU A 215 -7.76 3.06 -19.37
C GLU A 215 -6.28 2.68 -19.26
N VAL A 216 -5.55 3.21 -18.27
CA VAL A 216 -4.15 2.85 -18.00
C VAL A 216 -4.02 1.35 -17.67
N LEU A 217 -4.93 0.82 -16.84
CA LEU A 217 -4.97 -0.61 -16.54
C LEU A 217 -5.32 -1.45 -17.77
N ARG A 218 -6.19 -0.97 -18.67
CA ARG A 218 -6.52 -1.63 -19.95
C ARG A 218 -5.30 -1.69 -20.88
N MET A 219 -4.40 -0.72 -20.79
CA MET A 219 -3.11 -0.71 -21.49
C MET A 219 -2.06 -1.65 -20.86
N GLY A 220 -2.40 -2.40 -19.81
CA GLY A 220 -1.48 -3.30 -19.12
C GLY A 220 -0.45 -2.59 -18.23
N LYS A 221 -0.66 -1.31 -17.92
CA LYS A 221 0.21 -0.51 -17.06
C LYS A 221 -0.34 -0.46 -15.63
N GLN A 222 0.43 0.14 -14.72
CA GLN A 222 0.03 0.41 -13.34
C GLN A 222 -0.26 1.91 -13.15
N ALA A 223 -1.12 2.24 -12.21
CA ALA A 223 -1.43 3.62 -11.83
C ALA A 223 -1.15 3.86 -10.34
N ILE A 224 -0.66 5.05 -10.02
CA ILE A 224 -0.51 5.52 -8.64
C ILE A 224 -1.41 6.75 -8.50
N VAL A 225 -2.29 6.72 -7.50
CA VAL A 225 -3.14 7.86 -7.15
C VAL A 225 -2.65 8.41 -5.82
N LEU A 226 -2.17 9.65 -5.85
CA LEU A 226 -1.71 10.35 -4.67
C LEU A 226 -2.84 11.23 -4.16
N VAL A 227 -3.22 11.03 -2.90
CA VAL A 227 -4.19 11.86 -2.20
C VAL A 227 -3.51 12.51 -0.98
N PRO A 228 -3.94 13.70 -0.55
CA PRO A 228 -3.50 14.25 0.73
C PRO A 228 -3.77 13.25 1.86
N GLU A 229 -2.90 13.16 2.86
CA GLU A 229 -3.00 12.20 3.99
C GLU A 229 -4.36 12.25 4.70
N ILE A 230 -4.91 13.46 4.87
CA ILE A 230 -6.20 13.73 5.51
C ILE A 230 -7.39 13.36 4.59
N SER A 231 -7.14 13.16 3.29
CA SER A 231 -8.14 12.87 2.26
C SER A 231 -8.23 11.40 1.88
N LEU A 232 -7.44 10.53 2.51
CA LEU A 232 -7.60 9.07 2.41
C LEU A 232 -8.81 8.62 3.24
N THR A 233 -9.96 9.19 2.92
CA THR A 233 -11.22 8.88 3.58
C THR A 233 -11.69 7.48 3.18
N PRO A 234 -12.36 6.74 4.07
CA PRO A 234 -13.02 5.47 3.74
C PRO A 234 -13.85 5.55 2.46
N GLN A 235 -14.53 6.68 2.22
CA GLN A 235 -15.31 6.93 1.01
C GLN A 235 -14.46 6.92 -0.27
N THR A 236 -13.27 7.53 -0.24
CA THR A 236 -12.36 7.54 -1.40
C THR A 236 -11.83 6.13 -1.64
N VAL A 237 -11.38 5.46 -0.58
CA VAL A 237 -10.89 4.07 -0.66
C VAL A 237 -11.97 3.16 -1.21
N HIS A 238 -13.16 3.15 -0.61
CA HIS A 238 -14.29 2.33 -1.04
C HIS A 238 -14.61 2.54 -2.52
N ARG A 239 -14.63 3.78 -3.01
CA ARG A 239 -14.87 4.08 -4.42
C ARG A 239 -13.82 3.43 -5.34
N PHE A 240 -12.53 3.47 -4.98
CA PHE A 240 -11.48 2.80 -5.77
C PHE A 240 -11.60 1.27 -5.72
N VAL A 241 -11.94 0.73 -4.55
CA VAL A 241 -12.06 -0.71 -4.32
C VAL A 241 -13.26 -1.29 -5.07
N SER A 242 -14.42 -0.63 -5.00
CA SER A 242 -15.62 -1.01 -5.73
C SER A 242 -15.41 -0.91 -7.25
N ARG A 243 -14.62 0.06 -7.72
CA ARG A 243 -14.30 0.24 -9.15
C ARG A 243 -13.26 -0.75 -9.67
N PHE A 244 -12.33 -1.20 -8.83
CA PHE A 244 -11.20 -2.05 -9.20
C PHE A 244 -11.03 -3.23 -8.22
N PRO A 245 -12.01 -4.14 -8.12
CA PRO A 245 -12.00 -5.21 -7.13
C PRO A 245 -10.75 -6.09 -7.25
N GLY A 246 -10.10 -6.35 -6.12
CA GLY A 246 -8.88 -7.17 -6.04
C GLY A 246 -7.65 -6.58 -6.73
N ARG A 247 -7.68 -5.31 -7.16
CA ARG A 247 -6.58 -4.66 -7.92
C ARG A 247 -6.05 -3.37 -7.27
N VAL A 248 -6.47 -3.05 -6.05
CA VAL A 248 -6.06 -1.85 -5.32
C VAL A 248 -5.08 -2.22 -4.21
N GLY A 249 -3.92 -1.54 -4.17
CA GLY A 249 -3.01 -1.55 -3.04
C GLY A 249 -3.03 -0.19 -2.35
N LEU A 250 -3.15 -0.18 -1.02
CA LEU A 250 -3.22 1.05 -0.24
C LEU A 250 -1.91 1.26 0.53
N ILE A 251 -1.32 2.45 0.41
CA ILE A 251 -0.10 2.85 1.10
C ILE A 251 -0.38 4.19 1.78
N HIS A 252 -0.21 4.23 3.10
CA HIS A 252 -0.27 5.47 3.89
C HIS A 252 1.00 5.60 4.73
N SER A 253 1.39 6.84 5.04
CA SER A 253 2.55 7.17 5.90
C SER A 253 2.44 6.48 7.26
N GLY A 254 1.23 6.53 7.82
CA GLY A 254 0.76 5.82 9.02
C GLY A 254 1.44 6.25 10.31
#